data_AF-A0A832AEJ1-F1
#
_entry.id   AF-A0A832AEJ1-F1
#
_cell.length_a   1.000
_cell.length_b   1.000
_cell.length_c   1.000
_cell.angle_alpha   90.00
_cell.angle_beta   90.00
_cell.angle_gamma   90.00
#
_symmetry.space_group_name_H-M   'P 1'
#
loop_
_entity.id
_entity.type
_entity.pdbx_description
1 polymer ?
#
loop_
_entity_poly.entity_id
_entity_poly.type
_entity_poly.pdbx_seq_one_letter_code
_entity_poly.pdbx_strand_id
1 'polypeptide(L)'
;MNAWQRKLLAFLHDPPSKPFNIVEHRAMADSLIRNAGFDPADVAWFFDKVCDHTAAAADRVTCPKSTALTAGWDKMSAFKHPLGGGELIFDQPINPADAEAQVDAKQPHGCDWSRVSTEADRQDWARFFIHWRLWRQFCSEAHPSLAHLPADTRIPDHTIWTHCSIVSALQTCVQCKRDGDECRERVFRPAFLLVQIGPVQEFIAQARTTRDLWSGSYLLSWLIAHGIKAVTDEIGPDCVMYPSLRGQPLFDFLHKESLYDKLNLWNDLRHSHEQILTPNLPNRFLAVVPEWLAQQLAVAAEKVMREELQRIGDACAKWLNVEETALARWNQQLRQFLNVTWQTWTWEPDVAKAVEKHPALKPAYNAAIHGIPTEHLDPRNYKHKSWREGDYWRSEIVPGNDGNPVIDNPGFAWAAHYAETDRLLAARRNTRDFDLWDWEQRPDEKFKDALERWLDREKTRAGAVKDILSGKEEVIGSEDWQKALANIPGHYFRENERLGALNLIKRVWHTAYLQPKGLNRTPRFDSLPAVAAAPFDLRVMEKARDNQTAWQLLLDFQRAATEAGDAFGATISRAPNERDWLEHTDASVFHTVEW
;
A
#
# COMPACT_ATOMS: atom_id res chain seq x y z
N MET A 1 8.68 -26.22 -9.61
CA MET A 1 8.62 -24.88 -8.99
C MET A 1 7.21 -24.34 -8.99
N ASN A 2 6.78 -23.81 -7.86
CA ASN A 2 5.51 -23.09 -7.72
C ASN A 2 5.63 -21.63 -8.20
N ALA A 3 4.60 -20.82 -7.98
CA ALA A 3 4.60 -19.41 -8.35
C ALA A 3 5.63 -18.61 -7.52
N TRP A 4 5.71 -18.82 -6.20
CA TRP A 4 6.56 -18.06 -5.28
C TRP A 4 8.06 -18.28 -5.54
N GLN A 5 8.48 -19.51 -5.83
CA GLN A 5 9.86 -19.82 -6.20
C GLN A 5 10.25 -19.10 -7.50
N ARG A 6 9.36 -19.11 -8.51
CA ARG A 6 9.59 -18.38 -9.77
C ARG A 6 9.68 -16.86 -9.54
N LYS A 7 8.81 -16.30 -8.69
CA LYS A 7 8.88 -14.88 -8.30
C LYS A 7 10.20 -14.54 -7.60
N LEU A 8 10.62 -15.36 -6.65
CA LEU A 8 11.89 -15.16 -5.95
C LEU A 8 13.07 -15.23 -6.93
N LEU A 9 13.12 -16.21 -7.82
CA LEU A 9 14.15 -16.26 -8.86
C LEU A 9 14.11 -15.06 -9.80
N ALA A 10 12.92 -14.59 -10.20
CA ALA A 10 12.75 -13.36 -10.98
C ALA A 10 13.25 -12.12 -10.21
N PHE A 11 13.06 -12.07 -8.90
CA PHE A 11 13.58 -10.99 -8.06
C PHE A 11 15.11 -11.04 -7.91
N LEU A 12 15.70 -12.24 -7.95
CA LEU A 12 17.14 -12.47 -7.81
C LEU A 12 17.91 -12.50 -9.13
N HIS A 13 17.23 -12.33 -10.28
CA HIS A 13 17.85 -12.54 -11.60
C HIS A 13 19.05 -11.61 -11.86
N ASP A 14 19.01 -10.41 -11.29
CA ASP A 14 20.10 -9.45 -11.28
C ASP A 14 20.53 -9.17 -9.84
N PRO A 15 21.84 -9.27 -9.52
CA PRO A 15 22.33 -8.90 -8.20
C PRO A 15 22.22 -7.38 -7.99
N PRO A 16 21.92 -6.90 -6.77
CA PRO A 16 21.87 -5.48 -6.48
C PRO A 16 23.17 -4.70 -6.79
N SER A 17 24.32 -5.36 -6.75
CA SER A 17 25.63 -4.79 -7.11
C SER A 17 25.96 -4.84 -8.61
N LYS A 18 25.04 -5.34 -9.47
CA LYS A 18 25.19 -5.44 -10.93
C LYS A 18 25.80 -4.19 -11.60
N PRO A 19 25.45 -2.95 -11.22
CA PRO A 19 26.02 -1.77 -11.88
C PRO A 19 27.56 -1.71 -11.86
N PHE A 20 28.20 -2.25 -10.82
CA PHE A 20 29.66 -2.27 -10.73
C PHE A 20 30.31 -3.38 -11.56
N ASN A 21 29.62 -4.50 -11.81
CA ASN A 21 30.19 -5.67 -12.47
C ASN A 21 29.21 -6.31 -13.47
N ILE A 22 29.10 -5.71 -14.65
CA ILE A 22 28.19 -6.16 -15.71
C ILE A 22 28.67 -7.49 -16.34
N VAL A 23 29.96 -7.84 -16.24
CA VAL A 23 30.54 -9.00 -16.95
C VAL A 23 30.43 -10.30 -16.14
N GLU A 24 30.61 -10.27 -14.82
CA GLU A 24 30.66 -11.48 -13.98
C GLU A 24 29.42 -11.72 -13.10
N HIS A 25 28.37 -10.90 -13.26
CA HIS A 25 27.13 -10.96 -12.45
C HIS A 25 26.44 -12.34 -12.38
N ARG A 26 26.71 -13.25 -13.33
CA ARG A 26 26.18 -14.62 -13.30
C ARG A 26 26.73 -15.46 -12.15
N ALA A 27 28.03 -15.38 -11.87
CA ALA A 27 28.63 -16.11 -10.75
C ALA A 27 28.14 -15.58 -9.40
N MET A 28 27.85 -14.27 -9.33
CA MET A 28 27.25 -13.64 -8.16
C MET A 28 25.80 -14.10 -7.95
N ALA A 29 25.02 -14.20 -9.04
CA ALA A 29 23.66 -14.72 -8.98
C ALA A 29 23.62 -16.14 -8.41
N ASP A 30 24.61 -17.01 -8.70
CA ASP A 30 24.67 -18.36 -8.15
C ASP A 30 24.76 -18.38 -6.62
N SER A 31 25.54 -17.49 -6.00
CA SER A 31 25.61 -17.37 -4.53
C SER A 31 24.25 -16.96 -3.95
N LEU A 32 23.64 -15.94 -4.54
CA LEU A 32 22.35 -15.40 -4.10
C LEU A 32 21.22 -16.42 -4.23
N ILE A 33 21.26 -17.24 -5.28
CA ILE A 33 20.33 -18.35 -5.53
C ILE A 33 20.50 -19.43 -4.45
N ARG A 34 21.74 -19.79 -4.09
CA ARG A 34 22.02 -20.74 -2.99
C ARG A 34 21.54 -20.22 -1.65
N ASN A 35 21.78 -18.95 -1.35
CA ASN A 35 21.29 -18.30 -0.13
C ASN A 35 19.76 -18.29 -0.07
N ALA A 36 19.09 -18.17 -1.22
CA ALA A 36 17.65 -18.31 -1.33
C ALA A 36 17.15 -19.78 -1.27
N GLY A 37 18.03 -20.74 -1.05
CA GLY A 37 17.71 -22.15 -0.85
C GLY A 37 17.39 -22.91 -2.15
N PHE A 38 18.02 -22.53 -3.26
CA PHE A 38 17.93 -23.21 -4.54
C PHE A 38 19.31 -23.68 -5.02
N ASP A 39 19.35 -24.73 -5.84
CA ASP A 39 20.57 -25.12 -6.56
C ASP A 39 20.64 -24.33 -7.89
N PRO A 40 21.68 -23.51 -8.13
CA PRO A 40 21.87 -22.81 -9.40
C PRO A 40 21.81 -23.69 -10.64
N ALA A 41 22.31 -24.94 -10.55
CA ALA A 41 22.27 -25.89 -11.65
C ALA A 41 20.82 -26.26 -12.05
N ASP A 42 19.93 -26.28 -11.06
CA ASP A 42 18.51 -26.62 -11.23
C ASP A 42 17.65 -25.41 -11.60
N VAL A 43 18.17 -24.17 -11.54
CA VAL A 43 17.34 -22.96 -11.65
C VAL A 43 17.82 -21.87 -12.62
N ALA A 44 18.98 -22.06 -13.27
CA ALA A 44 19.65 -21.07 -14.13
C ALA A 44 18.77 -20.41 -15.24
N TRP A 45 17.60 -20.98 -15.56
CA TRP A 45 16.67 -20.47 -16.58
C TRP A 45 15.19 -20.50 -16.17
N PHE A 46 14.88 -20.52 -14.88
CA PHE A 46 13.54 -20.86 -14.40
C PHE A 46 12.55 -19.69 -14.29
N PHE A 47 13.03 -18.44 -14.42
CA PHE A 47 12.16 -17.29 -14.61
C PHE A 47 11.96 -16.97 -16.10
N ASP A 48 10.87 -16.29 -16.40
CA ASP A 48 10.45 -15.97 -17.76
C ASP A 48 11.08 -14.66 -18.25
N LYS A 49 12.03 -14.74 -19.19
CA LYS A 49 12.75 -13.57 -19.75
C LYS A 49 11.85 -12.49 -20.33
N VAL A 50 10.64 -12.84 -20.77
CA VAL A 50 9.64 -11.85 -21.20
C VAL A 50 9.34 -10.83 -20.10
N CYS A 51 9.44 -11.22 -18.82
CA CYS A 51 9.23 -10.32 -17.69
C CYS A 51 10.33 -9.26 -17.58
N ASP A 52 11.60 -9.67 -17.67
CA ASP A 52 12.76 -8.75 -17.72
C ASP A 52 12.67 -7.83 -18.94
N HIS A 53 12.45 -8.41 -20.12
CA HIS A 53 12.33 -7.63 -21.35
C HIS A 53 11.17 -6.62 -21.29
N THR A 54 10.03 -7.00 -20.70
CA THR A 54 8.86 -6.12 -20.56
C THR A 54 9.11 -5.00 -19.53
N ALA A 55 9.72 -5.33 -18.39
CA ALA A 55 10.11 -4.32 -17.40
C ALA A 55 11.12 -3.33 -18.01
N ALA A 56 12.16 -3.84 -18.68
CA ALA A 56 13.16 -3.01 -19.35
C ALA A 56 12.57 -2.13 -20.45
N ALA A 57 11.54 -2.59 -21.18
CA ALA A 57 10.83 -1.78 -22.17
C ALA A 57 10.04 -0.62 -21.54
N ALA A 58 9.54 -0.80 -20.31
CA ALA A 58 8.91 0.27 -19.55
C ALA A 58 9.94 1.26 -18.96
N ASP A 59 11.09 0.76 -18.52
CA ASP A 59 12.16 1.57 -17.91
C ASP A 59 12.96 2.40 -18.94
N ARG A 60 13.08 1.91 -20.18
CA ARG A 60 14.07 2.39 -21.17
C ARG A 60 13.43 2.94 -22.45
N VAL A 61 12.38 3.73 -22.28
CA VAL A 61 11.67 4.40 -23.39
C VAL A 61 12.68 5.21 -24.19
N THR A 62 12.91 4.86 -25.47
CA THR A 62 13.92 5.45 -26.39
C THR A 62 15.41 5.16 -26.12
N CYS A 63 15.76 4.06 -25.43
CA CYS A 63 17.17 3.71 -25.20
C CYS A 63 17.72 2.74 -26.28
N PRO A 64 18.90 3.02 -26.89
CA PRO A 64 19.59 2.07 -27.75
C PRO A 64 20.01 0.78 -27.02
N LYS A 65 20.37 -0.26 -27.78
CA LYS A 65 20.98 -1.47 -27.22
C LYS A 65 22.33 -1.17 -26.56
N SER A 66 22.72 -1.99 -25.59
CA SER A 66 23.94 -1.78 -24.79
C SER A 66 25.24 -1.81 -25.59
N THR A 67 25.26 -2.41 -26.78
CA THR A 67 26.44 -2.38 -27.67
C THR A 67 26.56 -1.09 -28.48
N ALA A 68 25.49 -0.29 -28.57
CA ALA A 68 25.48 0.99 -29.27
C ALA A 68 25.63 2.18 -28.30
N LEU A 69 25.07 2.07 -27.10
CA LEU A 69 25.20 3.06 -26.05
C LEU A 69 25.60 2.36 -24.75
N THR A 70 26.78 2.70 -24.24
CA THR A 70 27.30 2.25 -22.94
C THR A 70 27.49 3.43 -22.01
N ALA A 71 27.31 3.18 -20.71
CA ALA A 71 27.68 4.10 -19.65
C ALA A 71 28.37 3.28 -18.57
N GLY A 72 29.59 3.68 -18.19
CA GLY A 72 30.25 3.10 -17.02
C GLY A 72 29.51 3.50 -15.74
N TRP A 73 29.65 2.69 -14.70
CA TRP A 73 29.20 3.05 -13.38
C TRP A 73 30.34 2.79 -12.40
N ASP A 74 30.77 3.87 -11.75
CA ASP A 74 31.78 3.84 -10.71
C ASP A 74 31.21 4.40 -9.41
N LYS A 75 32.05 4.41 -8.39
CA LYS A 75 31.66 4.85 -7.05
C LYS A 75 31.30 6.35 -6.97
N MET A 76 31.73 7.16 -7.94
CA MET A 76 31.44 8.60 -8.02
C MET A 76 30.24 8.91 -8.92
N SER A 77 29.67 7.90 -9.57
CA SER A 77 28.54 8.06 -10.48
C SER A 77 27.28 8.48 -9.73
N ALA A 78 26.58 9.47 -10.28
CA ALA A 78 25.39 10.04 -9.66
C ALA A 78 24.13 9.24 -10.01
N PHE A 79 23.29 8.98 -9.01
CA PHE A 79 21.92 8.56 -9.25
C PHE A 79 21.08 9.79 -9.59
N LYS A 80 20.29 9.73 -10.66
CA LYS A 80 19.51 10.86 -11.17
C LYS A 80 18.10 10.85 -10.61
N HIS A 81 17.58 12.01 -10.24
CA HIS A 81 16.22 12.10 -9.73
C HIS A 81 15.21 11.88 -10.88
N PRO A 82 14.26 10.94 -10.78
CA PRO A 82 13.40 10.56 -11.91
C PRO A 82 12.42 11.65 -12.37
N LEU A 83 12.09 12.60 -11.49
CA LEU A 83 11.13 13.68 -11.79
C LEU A 83 11.76 15.07 -11.94
N GLY A 84 13.09 15.20 -11.81
CA GLY A 84 13.74 16.51 -11.80
C GLY A 84 15.24 16.42 -12.08
N GLY A 85 15.91 17.55 -12.30
CA GLY A 85 17.35 17.57 -12.63
C GLY A 85 18.30 17.32 -11.46
N GLY A 86 17.81 16.82 -10.32
CA GLY A 86 18.62 16.59 -9.13
C GLY A 86 19.51 15.35 -9.28
N GLU A 87 20.69 15.40 -8.68
CA GLU A 87 21.67 14.30 -8.67
C GLU A 87 22.01 13.92 -7.23
N LEU A 88 22.09 12.62 -6.96
CA LEU A 88 22.50 12.05 -5.69
C LEU A 88 23.90 11.43 -5.85
N ILE A 89 24.87 12.04 -5.19
CA ILE A 89 26.25 11.57 -5.08
C ILE A 89 26.53 11.29 -3.61
N PHE A 90 27.16 10.15 -3.31
CA PHE A 90 27.49 9.77 -1.95
C PHE A 90 28.87 10.30 -1.57
N ASP A 91 28.96 11.10 -0.50
CA ASP A 91 30.23 11.62 0.03
C ASP A 91 31.21 10.51 0.43
N GLN A 92 30.67 9.39 0.92
CA GLN A 92 31.40 8.16 1.19
C GLN A 92 30.87 7.07 0.26
N PRO A 93 31.51 6.88 -0.90
CA PRO A 93 31.02 5.91 -1.87
C PRO A 93 31.57 4.51 -1.57
N ILE A 94 30.73 3.49 -1.75
CA ILE A 94 31.12 2.09 -1.57
C ILE A 94 31.99 1.62 -2.73
N ASN A 95 33.03 0.83 -2.44
CA ASN A 95 33.80 0.18 -3.50
C ASN A 95 33.07 -1.09 -4.01
N PRO A 96 33.25 -1.48 -5.28
CA PRO A 96 32.60 -2.65 -5.87
C PRO A 96 32.70 -3.93 -5.06
N ALA A 97 33.90 -4.34 -4.64
CA ALA A 97 34.09 -5.58 -3.88
C ALA A 97 33.36 -5.56 -2.52
N ASP A 98 33.37 -4.42 -1.84
CA ASP A 98 32.63 -4.25 -0.58
C ASP A 98 31.12 -4.29 -0.84
N ALA A 99 30.64 -3.72 -1.95
CA ALA A 99 29.24 -3.77 -2.34
C ALA A 99 28.78 -5.21 -2.57
N GLU A 100 29.56 -6.02 -3.29
CA GLU A 100 29.27 -7.44 -3.53
C GLU A 100 29.22 -8.23 -2.21
N ALA A 101 30.22 -8.06 -1.36
CA ALA A 101 30.28 -8.73 -0.06
C ALA A 101 29.10 -8.35 0.85
N GLN A 102 28.72 -7.07 0.91
CA GLN A 102 27.59 -6.61 1.72
C GLN A 102 26.25 -7.06 1.13
N VAL A 103 26.08 -7.10 -0.19
CA VAL A 103 24.84 -7.56 -0.81
C VAL A 103 24.58 -9.04 -0.50
N ASP A 104 25.61 -9.89 -0.61
CA ASP A 104 25.53 -11.31 -0.26
C ASP A 104 25.29 -11.50 1.25
N ALA A 105 26.12 -10.87 2.10
CA ALA A 105 26.04 -11.01 3.56
C ALA A 105 24.74 -10.47 4.17
N LYS A 106 24.07 -9.52 3.51
CA LYS A 106 22.81 -8.92 3.98
C LYS A 106 21.56 -9.55 3.36
N GLN A 107 21.70 -10.56 2.49
CA GLN A 107 20.56 -11.31 1.98
C GLN A 107 19.86 -12.06 3.11
N PRO A 108 18.52 -11.93 3.27
CA PRO A 108 17.79 -12.71 4.27
C PRO A 108 17.82 -14.22 3.93
N HIS A 109 18.64 -14.99 4.64
CA HIS A 109 18.75 -16.44 4.46
C HIS A 109 18.82 -17.17 5.81
N GLY A 110 18.70 -18.50 5.79
CA GLY A 110 18.79 -19.34 7.00
C GLY A 110 17.60 -19.26 7.96
N CYS A 111 16.50 -18.60 7.57
CA CYS A 111 15.28 -18.58 8.38
C CYS A 111 14.62 -19.97 8.42
N ASP A 112 14.09 -20.34 9.58
CA ASP A 112 13.24 -21.53 9.71
C ASP A 112 11.82 -21.23 9.20
N TRP A 113 11.63 -21.40 7.89
CA TRP A 113 10.34 -21.16 7.23
C TRP A 113 9.21 -22.06 7.75
N SER A 114 9.53 -23.20 8.38
CA SER A 114 8.54 -24.12 8.94
C SER A 114 7.75 -23.49 10.11
N ARG A 115 8.34 -22.48 10.77
CA ARG A 115 7.65 -21.68 11.80
C ARG A 115 6.47 -20.90 11.22
N VAL A 116 6.48 -20.56 9.92
CA VAL A 116 5.38 -19.83 9.26
C VAL A 116 4.22 -20.76 8.95
N SER A 117 4.50 -21.88 8.28
CA SER A 117 3.53 -22.89 7.86
C SER A 117 4.20 -24.23 7.58
N THR A 118 3.45 -25.32 7.70
CA THR A 118 3.86 -26.67 7.25
C THR A 118 3.69 -26.86 5.73
N GLU A 119 2.89 -26.02 5.08
CA GLU A 119 2.66 -26.07 3.63
C GLU A 119 3.82 -25.44 2.87
N ALA A 120 4.42 -26.20 1.94
CA ALA A 120 5.58 -25.76 1.16
C ALA A 120 5.32 -24.45 0.39
N ASP A 121 4.13 -24.28 -0.18
CA ASP A 121 3.79 -23.06 -0.94
C ASP A 121 3.79 -21.81 -0.05
N ARG A 122 3.30 -21.93 1.19
CA ARG A 122 3.30 -20.83 2.15
C ARG A 122 4.70 -20.56 2.73
N GLN A 123 5.56 -21.56 2.82
CA GLN A 123 6.98 -21.36 3.14
C GLN A 123 7.70 -20.57 2.04
N ASP A 124 7.44 -20.91 0.78
CA ASP A 124 8.03 -20.19 -0.36
C ASP A 124 7.47 -18.76 -0.48
N TRP A 125 6.18 -18.56 -0.19
CA TRP A 125 5.59 -17.21 -0.02
C TRP A 125 6.36 -16.40 1.03
N ALA A 126 6.59 -16.96 2.22
CA ALA A 126 7.29 -16.27 3.30
C ALA A 126 8.73 -15.96 2.90
N ARG A 127 9.41 -16.91 2.26
CA ARG A 127 10.77 -16.74 1.74
C ARG A 127 10.84 -15.58 0.76
N PHE A 128 9.95 -15.55 -0.23
CA PHE A 128 9.85 -14.46 -1.20
C PHE A 128 9.57 -13.11 -0.52
N PHE A 129 8.55 -13.07 0.35
CA PHE A 129 8.12 -11.85 1.04
C PHE A 129 9.26 -11.22 1.84
N ILE A 130 9.98 -12.03 2.61
CA ILE A 130 11.10 -11.57 3.45
C ILE A 130 12.27 -11.06 2.60
N HIS A 131 12.62 -11.76 1.50
CA HIS A 131 13.64 -11.26 0.57
C HIS A 131 13.25 -9.89 -0.03
N TRP A 132 12.03 -9.77 -0.54
CA TRP A 132 11.54 -8.53 -1.15
C TRP A 132 11.47 -7.36 -0.16
N ARG A 133 11.08 -7.62 1.10
CA ARG A 133 10.86 -6.59 2.11
C ARG A 133 12.13 -6.14 2.81
N LEU A 134 12.98 -7.07 3.23
CA LEU A 134 14.08 -6.79 4.17
C LEU A 134 15.45 -6.65 3.50
N TRP A 135 15.71 -7.30 2.37
CA TRP A 135 17.06 -7.32 1.80
C TRP A 135 17.58 -5.92 1.47
N ARG A 136 16.76 -5.11 0.78
CA ARG A 136 17.10 -3.71 0.49
C ARG A 136 17.35 -2.91 1.76
N GLN A 137 16.57 -3.13 2.82
CA GLN A 137 16.72 -2.42 4.09
C GLN A 137 18.07 -2.79 4.73
N PHE A 138 18.38 -4.08 4.85
CA PHE A 138 19.64 -4.56 5.42
C PHE A 138 20.86 -4.09 4.63
N CYS A 139 20.79 -4.08 3.29
CA CYS A 139 21.83 -3.47 2.46
C CYS A 139 21.97 -1.97 2.71
N SER A 140 20.86 -1.24 2.80
CA SER A 140 20.88 0.21 3.03
C SER A 140 21.44 0.61 4.40
N GLU A 141 21.19 -0.22 5.42
CA GLU A 141 21.74 -0.03 6.77
C GLU A 141 23.25 -0.33 6.82
N ALA A 142 23.72 -1.25 5.98
CA ALA A 142 25.14 -1.53 5.83
C ALA A 142 25.86 -0.40 5.08
N HIS A 143 25.25 0.08 3.99
CA HIS A 143 25.75 1.23 3.25
C HIS A 143 24.61 1.89 2.43
N PRO A 144 24.31 3.20 2.63
CA PRO A 144 23.17 3.86 1.99
C PRO A 144 23.16 3.79 0.45
N SER A 145 24.33 3.81 -0.20
CA SER A 145 24.42 3.73 -1.66
C SER A 145 23.85 2.44 -2.26
N LEU A 146 23.85 1.34 -1.52
CA LEU A 146 23.30 0.06 -1.98
C LEU A 146 21.79 0.15 -2.23
N ALA A 147 21.10 1.11 -1.61
CA ALA A 147 19.68 1.36 -1.83
C ALA A 147 19.38 2.09 -3.16
N HIS A 148 20.41 2.67 -3.78
CA HIS A 148 20.34 3.59 -4.92
C HIS A 148 21.20 3.16 -6.12
N LEU A 149 21.70 1.92 -6.15
CA LEU A 149 22.35 1.39 -7.35
C LEU A 149 21.32 1.28 -8.48
N PRO A 150 21.61 1.82 -9.69
CA PRO A 150 20.64 1.90 -10.77
C PRO A 150 20.41 0.53 -11.41
N ALA A 151 19.26 0.31 -12.05
CA ALA A 151 19.07 -0.91 -12.85
C ALA A 151 19.77 -0.82 -14.22
N ASP A 152 19.86 0.39 -14.77
CA ASP A 152 20.57 0.69 -16.00
C ASP A 152 21.51 1.88 -15.80
N THR A 153 22.80 1.67 -16.02
CA THR A 153 23.83 2.70 -15.83
C THR A 153 23.71 3.86 -16.82
N ARG A 154 23.01 3.66 -17.94
CA ARG A 154 22.79 4.66 -18.99
C ARG A 154 21.64 5.61 -18.64
N ILE A 155 20.68 5.12 -17.85
CA ILE A 155 19.51 5.85 -17.37
C ILE A 155 19.41 5.61 -15.85
N PRO A 156 20.31 6.21 -15.05
CA PRO A 156 20.43 5.86 -13.63
C PRO A 156 19.40 6.59 -12.76
N ASP A 157 18.12 6.53 -13.13
CA ASP A 157 16.99 7.21 -12.45
C ASP A 157 16.03 6.28 -11.71
N HIS A 158 16.21 4.97 -11.87
CA HIS A 158 15.47 3.93 -11.17
C HIS A 158 16.44 2.89 -10.62
N THR A 159 16.13 2.40 -9.43
CA THR A 159 17.01 1.46 -8.71
C THR A 159 16.85 0.04 -9.25
N ILE A 160 17.92 -0.75 -9.16
CA ILE A 160 17.90 -2.20 -9.47
C ILE A 160 16.81 -2.92 -8.66
N TRP A 161 16.57 -2.50 -7.43
CA TRP A 161 15.51 -3.02 -6.58
C TRP A 161 14.11 -2.82 -7.17
N THR A 162 13.86 -1.66 -7.78
CA THR A 162 12.58 -1.35 -8.45
C THR A 162 12.42 -2.26 -9.67
N HIS A 163 13.43 -2.32 -10.53
CA HIS A 163 13.42 -3.16 -11.72
C HIS A 163 13.17 -4.63 -11.38
N CYS A 164 13.95 -5.23 -10.47
CA CYS A 164 13.77 -6.62 -10.06
C CYS A 164 12.39 -6.88 -9.41
N SER A 165 11.82 -5.90 -8.70
CA SER A 165 10.45 -6.02 -8.16
C SER A 165 9.40 -6.08 -9.28
N ILE A 166 9.55 -5.27 -10.34
CA ILE A 166 8.64 -5.29 -11.49
C ILE A 166 8.78 -6.61 -12.26
N VAL A 167 10.01 -7.09 -12.49
CA VAL A 167 10.24 -8.40 -13.14
C VAL A 167 9.55 -9.52 -12.35
N SER A 168 9.72 -9.54 -11.03
CA SER A 168 9.05 -10.49 -10.13
C SER A 168 7.52 -10.34 -10.11
N ALA A 169 6.99 -9.13 -10.23
CA ALA A 169 5.55 -8.91 -10.33
C ALA A 169 4.98 -9.50 -11.63
N LEU A 170 5.62 -9.19 -12.76
CA LEU A 170 5.24 -9.67 -14.10
C LEU A 170 5.37 -11.19 -14.24
N GLN A 171 6.24 -11.82 -13.46
CA GLN A 171 6.40 -13.28 -13.42
C GLN A 171 5.09 -14.02 -13.08
N THR A 172 4.19 -13.38 -12.33
CA THR A 172 2.86 -13.95 -12.02
C THR A 172 1.93 -13.94 -13.24
N CYS A 173 2.18 -13.05 -14.20
CA CYS A 173 1.37 -12.87 -15.40
C CYS A 173 1.75 -13.85 -16.52
N VAL A 174 2.65 -14.80 -16.26
CA VAL A 174 3.01 -15.86 -17.19
C VAL A 174 2.29 -17.17 -16.83
N GLN A 175 1.41 -17.60 -17.72
CA GLN A 175 0.78 -18.91 -17.66
C GLN A 175 1.64 -19.93 -18.40
N CYS A 176 2.02 -21.01 -17.72
CA CYS A 176 2.69 -22.15 -18.32
C CYS A 176 1.70 -23.30 -18.46
N LYS A 177 1.31 -23.65 -19.69
CA LYS A 177 0.60 -24.91 -19.93
C LYS A 177 1.62 -26.03 -20.08
N ARG A 178 1.48 -27.05 -19.25
CA ARG A 178 2.32 -28.25 -19.25
C ARG A 178 1.61 -29.40 -19.96
N ASP A 179 2.40 -30.22 -20.64
CA ASP A 179 2.02 -31.57 -21.05
C ASP A 179 3.13 -32.51 -20.56
N GLY A 180 2.86 -33.29 -19.50
CA GLY A 180 3.90 -34.01 -18.75
C GLY A 180 4.91 -33.05 -18.09
N ASP A 181 6.20 -33.38 -18.19
CA ASP A 181 7.31 -32.58 -17.65
C ASP A 181 7.72 -31.40 -18.55
N GLU A 182 7.19 -31.32 -19.78
CA GLU A 182 7.52 -30.25 -20.72
C GLU A 182 6.49 -29.12 -20.72
N CYS A 183 6.98 -27.88 -20.71
CA CYS A 183 6.14 -26.69 -20.90
C CYS A 183 5.94 -26.46 -22.40
N ARG A 184 4.71 -26.66 -22.90
CA ARG A 184 4.37 -26.49 -24.32
C ARG A 184 4.09 -25.06 -24.71
N GLU A 185 3.46 -24.29 -23.82
CA GLU A 185 3.02 -22.93 -24.12
C GLU A 185 3.24 -22.02 -22.91
N ARG A 186 3.97 -20.93 -23.12
CA ARG A 186 4.14 -19.83 -22.15
C ARG A 186 3.40 -18.62 -22.68
N VAL A 187 2.35 -18.21 -21.98
CA VAL A 187 1.48 -17.10 -22.39
C VAL A 187 1.61 -15.97 -21.37
N PHE A 188 2.07 -14.81 -21.81
CA PHE A 188 2.21 -13.61 -20.99
C PHE A 188 0.98 -12.71 -21.16
N ARG A 189 0.19 -12.54 -20.08
CA ARG A 189 -1.03 -11.73 -20.08
C ARG A 189 -1.15 -10.87 -18.81
N PRO A 190 -0.43 -9.75 -18.75
CA PRO A 190 -0.57 -8.78 -17.68
C PRO A 190 -1.85 -7.95 -17.86
N ALA A 191 -2.39 -7.53 -16.73
CA ALA A 191 -3.46 -6.54 -16.64
C ALA A 191 -3.14 -5.56 -15.51
N PHE A 192 -3.68 -4.35 -15.60
CA PHE A 192 -3.78 -3.48 -14.43
C PHE A 192 -5.08 -3.71 -13.68
N LEU A 193 -4.99 -3.67 -12.36
CA LEU A 193 -6.09 -3.58 -11.42
C LEU A 193 -5.96 -2.25 -10.66
N LEU A 194 -6.95 -1.38 -10.80
CA LEU A 194 -7.03 -0.13 -10.05
C LEU A 194 -8.25 -0.18 -9.14
N VAL A 195 -8.03 -0.07 -7.83
CA VAL A 195 -9.08 -0.08 -6.80
C VAL A 195 -9.06 1.25 -6.08
N GLN A 196 -10.23 1.79 -5.76
CA GLN A 196 -10.42 3.00 -5.00
C GLN A 196 -11.59 2.87 -4.02
N ILE A 197 -11.42 3.38 -2.81
CA ILE A 197 -12.49 3.50 -1.81
C ILE A 197 -12.93 4.96 -1.62
N GLY A 198 -14.19 5.13 -1.21
CA GLY A 198 -14.76 6.40 -0.80
C GLY A 198 -16.07 6.22 -0.03
N PRO A 199 -16.70 7.33 0.40
CA PRO A 199 -16.28 8.72 0.23
C PRO A 199 -15.10 9.10 1.16
N VAL A 200 -14.18 9.95 0.68
CA VAL A 200 -13.00 10.36 1.46
C VAL A 200 -13.19 11.73 2.09
N GLN A 201 -13.29 12.78 1.27
CA GLN A 201 -13.31 14.17 1.76
C GLN A 201 -14.55 14.45 2.62
N GLU A 202 -15.74 14.05 2.16
CA GLU A 202 -16.98 14.25 2.91
C GLU A 202 -16.98 13.51 4.25
N PHE A 203 -16.34 12.35 4.33
CA PHE A 203 -16.27 11.55 5.57
C PHE A 203 -15.25 12.12 6.58
N ILE A 204 -14.08 12.55 6.09
CA ILE A 204 -13.05 13.16 6.92
C ILE A 204 -13.54 14.52 7.44
N ALA A 205 -14.23 15.31 6.62
CA ALA A 205 -14.76 16.63 6.98
C ALA A 205 -15.83 16.61 8.09
N GLN A 206 -16.50 15.48 8.32
CA GLN A 206 -17.45 15.28 9.43
C GLN A 206 -16.74 15.20 10.81
N ALA A 207 -15.43 15.43 10.89
CA ALA A 207 -14.69 15.42 12.15
C ALA A 207 -14.98 16.68 12.97
N ARG A 208 -15.36 16.50 14.23
CA ARG A 208 -15.50 17.62 15.19
C ARG A 208 -14.20 17.86 15.97
N THR A 209 -13.46 16.79 16.26
CA THR A 209 -12.20 16.82 17.01
C THR A 209 -11.03 16.35 16.15
N THR A 210 -9.79 16.64 16.54
CA THR A 210 -8.60 16.12 15.85
C THR A 210 -8.50 14.59 15.98
N ARG A 211 -9.02 14.02 17.08
CA ARG A 211 -9.24 12.58 17.21
C ARG A 211 -10.16 12.05 16.12
N ASP A 212 -11.31 12.69 15.86
CA ASP A 212 -12.24 12.25 14.82
C ASP A 212 -11.64 12.36 13.43
N LEU A 213 -10.81 13.39 13.21
CA LEU A 213 -10.09 13.62 11.96
C LEU A 213 -9.08 12.50 11.69
N TRP A 214 -8.24 12.19 12.69
CA TRP A 214 -7.32 11.06 12.64
C TRP A 214 -8.07 9.75 12.46
N SER A 215 -9.13 9.54 13.24
CA SER A 215 -9.94 8.33 13.27
C SER A 215 -10.58 8.02 11.92
N GLY A 216 -11.19 9.02 11.27
CA GLY A 216 -11.76 8.85 9.93
C GLY A 216 -10.69 8.56 8.87
N SER A 217 -9.56 9.26 8.93
CA SER A 217 -8.44 9.05 8.00
C SER A 217 -7.80 7.66 8.17
N TYR A 218 -7.62 7.23 9.42
CA TYR A 218 -7.01 5.95 9.76
C TYR A 218 -7.95 4.78 9.49
N LEU A 219 -9.28 4.96 9.63
CA LEU A 219 -10.25 3.95 9.21
C LEU A 219 -10.14 3.66 7.71
N LEU A 220 -10.06 4.69 6.87
CA LEU A 220 -9.88 4.51 5.42
C LEU A 220 -8.54 3.84 5.08
N SER A 221 -7.46 4.28 5.73
CA SER A 221 -6.12 3.67 5.58
C SER A 221 -6.09 2.20 6.04
N TRP A 222 -6.84 1.86 7.09
CA TRP A 222 -6.98 0.50 7.60
C TRP A 222 -7.73 -0.39 6.61
N LEU A 223 -8.88 0.06 6.10
CA LEU A 223 -9.67 -0.68 5.14
C LEU A 223 -8.88 -0.93 3.85
N ILE A 224 -8.26 0.09 3.27
CA ILE A 224 -7.47 -0.11 2.04
C ILE A 224 -6.26 -1.03 2.27
N ALA A 225 -5.64 -1.01 3.45
CA ALA A 225 -4.56 -1.94 3.80
C ALA A 225 -5.02 -3.40 3.77
N HIS A 226 -6.22 -3.68 4.26
CA HIS A 226 -6.84 -5.00 4.21
C HIS A 226 -7.19 -5.43 2.78
N GLY A 227 -7.68 -4.50 1.94
CA GLY A 227 -7.90 -4.76 0.52
C GLY A 227 -6.60 -5.06 -0.24
N ILE A 228 -5.54 -4.28 0.01
CA ILE A 228 -4.20 -4.53 -0.52
C ILE A 228 -3.69 -5.89 -0.08
N LYS A 229 -3.77 -6.20 1.23
CA LYS A 229 -3.33 -7.48 1.79
C LYS A 229 -3.98 -8.67 1.09
N ALA A 230 -5.29 -8.60 0.84
CA ALA A 230 -6.03 -9.65 0.13
C ALA A 230 -5.48 -9.93 -1.28
N VAL A 231 -4.98 -8.92 -1.98
CA VAL A 231 -4.32 -9.11 -3.29
C VAL A 231 -2.90 -9.63 -3.11
N THR A 232 -2.13 -9.05 -2.20
CA THR A 232 -0.71 -9.37 -2.04
C THR A 232 -0.44 -10.74 -1.43
N ASP A 233 -1.36 -11.27 -0.63
CA ASP A 233 -1.26 -12.63 -0.10
C ASP A 233 -1.38 -13.69 -1.21
N GLU A 234 -2.07 -13.39 -2.31
CA GLU A 234 -2.29 -14.31 -3.43
C GLU A 234 -1.17 -14.25 -4.47
N ILE A 235 -0.65 -13.06 -4.79
CA ILE A 235 0.29 -12.87 -5.91
C ILE A 235 1.58 -12.10 -5.56
N GLY A 236 1.73 -11.67 -4.31
CA GLY A 236 2.93 -11.04 -3.75
C GLY A 236 2.82 -9.52 -3.61
N PRO A 237 3.51 -8.91 -2.64
CA PRO A 237 3.45 -7.47 -2.39
C PRO A 237 4.09 -6.60 -3.48
N ASP A 238 5.00 -7.16 -4.27
CA ASP A 238 5.63 -6.51 -5.43
C ASP A 238 4.65 -6.24 -6.58
N CYS A 239 3.46 -6.85 -6.59
CA CYS A 239 2.43 -6.59 -7.60
C CYS A 239 1.82 -5.19 -7.50
N VAL A 240 1.91 -4.53 -6.34
CA VAL A 240 1.33 -3.20 -6.11
C VAL A 240 2.32 -2.12 -6.53
N MET A 241 1.96 -1.41 -7.60
CA MET A 241 2.74 -0.33 -8.19
C MET A 241 2.56 0.99 -7.42
N TYR A 242 1.36 1.20 -6.88
CA TYR A 242 1.04 2.37 -6.06
C TYR A 242 0.00 1.98 -5.00
N PRO A 243 0.18 2.37 -3.73
CA PRO A 243 1.39 2.95 -3.15
C PRO A 243 2.54 1.93 -3.08
N SER A 244 3.78 2.38 -2.88
CA SER A 244 4.88 1.47 -2.53
C SER A 244 4.60 0.82 -1.17
N LEU A 245 4.60 -0.51 -1.11
CA LEU A 245 4.37 -1.28 0.11
C LEU A 245 5.64 -1.57 0.92
N ARG A 246 6.81 -1.46 0.29
CA ARG A 246 8.09 -1.72 0.97
C ARG A 246 8.30 -0.68 2.05
N GLY A 247 8.46 -1.11 3.29
CA GLY A 247 8.68 -0.20 4.42
C GLY A 247 7.42 0.40 5.01
N GLN A 248 6.21 -0.05 4.64
CA GLN A 248 4.97 0.54 5.14
C GLN A 248 4.57 -0.04 6.51
N PRO A 249 4.59 0.75 7.61
CA PRO A 249 4.30 0.30 8.97
C PRO A 249 2.99 -0.47 9.13
N LEU A 250 1.88 0.09 8.63
CA LEU A 250 0.56 -0.52 8.75
C LEU A 250 0.48 -1.84 7.96
N PHE A 251 1.00 -1.88 6.73
CA PHE A 251 1.01 -3.09 5.92
C PHE A 251 1.85 -4.21 6.56
N ASP A 252 3.02 -3.86 7.11
CA ASP A 252 3.85 -4.80 7.85
C ASP A 252 3.16 -5.27 9.14
N PHE A 253 2.48 -4.37 9.86
CA PHE A 253 1.72 -4.71 11.07
C PHE A 253 0.64 -5.76 10.79
N LEU A 254 -0.07 -5.67 9.66
CA LEU A 254 -1.07 -6.69 9.27
C LEU A 254 -0.46 -8.09 9.03
N HIS A 255 0.86 -8.19 8.87
CA HIS A 255 1.58 -9.45 8.73
C HIS A 255 2.35 -9.84 10.01
N LYS A 256 2.32 -9.02 11.07
CA LYS A 256 3.08 -9.20 12.31
C LYS A 256 2.95 -10.61 12.88
N GLU A 257 1.73 -11.01 13.23
CA GLU A 257 1.48 -12.32 13.86
C GLU A 257 1.70 -13.48 12.88
N SER A 258 1.33 -13.30 11.62
CA SER A 258 1.35 -14.37 10.61
C SER A 258 2.73 -14.65 10.01
N LEU A 259 3.68 -13.72 10.13
CA LEU A 259 4.97 -13.78 9.46
C LEU A 259 6.11 -13.32 10.40
N TYR A 260 6.11 -12.05 10.79
CA TYR A 260 7.29 -11.45 11.44
C TYR A 260 7.55 -11.99 12.85
N ASP A 261 6.53 -12.16 13.69
CA ASP A 261 6.67 -12.75 15.02
C ASP A 261 7.10 -14.22 14.94
N LYS A 262 6.54 -14.95 13.97
CA LYS A 262 6.91 -16.36 13.73
C LYS A 262 8.36 -16.53 13.30
N LEU A 263 8.96 -15.52 12.69
CA LEU A 263 10.37 -15.51 12.28
C LEU A 263 11.28 -14.72 13.24
N ASN A 264 10.73 -14.11 14.30
CA ASN A 264 11.42 -13.18 15.20
C ASN A 264 12.02 -11.94 14.51
N LEU A 265 11.40 -11.47 13.43
CA LEU A 265 11.90 -10.35 12.60
C LEU A 265 11.18 -9.01 12.88
N TRP A 266 10.19 -8.98 13.77
CA TRP A 266 9.39 -7.77 14.01
C TRP A 266 10.24 -6.55 14.41
N ASN A 267 11.22 -6.77 15.30
CA ASN A 267 12.10 -5.69 15.77
C ASN A 267 13.04 -5.17 14.68
N ASP A 268 13.39 -5.99 13.68
CA ASP A 268 14.25 -5.59 12.57
C ASP A 268 13.57 -4.58 11.64
N LEU A 269 12.23 -4.49 11.68
CA LEU A 269 11.48 -3.51 10.89
C LEU A 269 11.62 -2.08 11.42
N ARG A 270 11.97 -1.91 12.70
CA ARG A 270 12.16 -0.61 13.38
C ARG A 270 10.95 0.34 13.28
N HIS A 271 9.74 -0.23 13.21
CA HIS A 271 8.51 0.55 13.23
C HIS A 271 8.24 1.07 14.64
N SER A 272 8.04 2.38 14.77
CA SER A 272 7.48 2.97 15.98
C SER A 272 5.97 2.72 16.04
N HIS A 273 5.42 2.81 17.25
CA HIS A 273 4.00 2.65 17.46
C HIS A 273 3.18 3.73 16.73
N GLU A 274 3.68 4.97 16.75
CA GLU A 274 3.08 6.13 16.09
C GLU A 274 3.11 6.00 14.56
N GLN A 275 4.17 5.40 14.00
CA GLN A 275 4.26 5.13 12.57
C GLN A 275 3.19 4.16 12.11
N ILE A 276 2.86 3.15 12.92
CA ILE A 276 1.77 2.20 12.62
C ILE A 276 0.41 2.90 12.68
N LEU A 277 0.21 3.79 13.66
CA LEU A 277 -1.01 4.59 13.81
C LEU A 277 -1.13 5.78 12.85
N THR A 278 -0.16 5.98 11.95
CA THR A 278 -0.20 7.04 10.95
C THR A 278 -0.97 6.57 9.71
N PRO A 279 -2.01 7.29 9.26
CA PRO A 279 -2.76 6.94 8.05
C PRO A 279 -1.91 7.21 6.79
N ASN A 280 -1.07 6.25 6.42
CA ASN A 280 -0.06 6.40 5.37
C ASN A 280 -0.44 5.73 4.03
N LEU A 281 -1.53 4.96 4.00
CA LEU A 281 -2.03 4.36 2.76
C LEU A 281 -3.16 5.22 2.15
N PRO A 282 -3.03 5.61 0.88
CA PRO A 282 -4.04 6.40 0.18
C PRO A 282 -5.30 5.58 -0.08
N ASN A 283 -6.39 6.26 -0.44
CA ASN A 283 -7.68 5.63 -0.71
C ASN A 283 -7.75 4.84 -2.04
N ARG A 284 -6.62 4.64 -2.73
CA ARG A 284 -6.56 3.90 -4.00
C ARG A 284 -5.25 3.14 -4.14
N PHE A 285 -5.27 2.01 -4.83
CA PHE A 285 -4.06 1.28 -5.20
C PHE A 285 -4.12 0.78 -6.64
N LEU A 286 -2.96 0.76 -7.29
CA LEU A 286 -2.72 0.20 -8.62
C LEU A 286 -1.86 -1.06 -8.46
N ALA A 287 -2.28 -2.16 -9.06
CA ALA A 287 -1.51 -3.39 -9.13
C ALA A 287 -1.38 -3.89 -10.57
N VAL A 288 -0.24 -4.52 -10.89
CA VAL A 288 -0.09 -5.35 -12.08
C VAL A 288 -0.40 -6.79 -11.70
N VAL A 289 -1.35 -7.40 -12.40
CA VAL A 289 -1.93 -8.69 -12.03
C VAL A 289 -2.08 -9.58 -13.27
N PRO A 290 -2.17 -10.91 -13.09
CA PRO A 290 -2.52 -11.79 -14.21
C PRO A 290 -3.93 -11.49 -14.70
N GLU A 291 -4.11 -11.35 -16.01
CA GLU A 291 -5.41 -11.02 -16.62
C GLU A 291 -6.54 -11.91 -16.09
N TRP A 292 -6.29 -13.22 -16.01
CA TRP A 292 -7.29 -14.22 -15.61
C TRP A 292 -7.63 -14.20 -14.11
N LEU A 293 -6.85 -13.51 -13.27
CA LEU A 293 -7.14 -13.34 -11.84
C LEU A 293 -7.64 -11.93 -11.50
N ALA A 294 -7.56 -10.98 -12.43
CA ALA A 294 -7.76 -9.56 -12.14
C ALA A 294 -9.12 -9.26 -11.46
N GLN A 295 -10.20 -9.82 -12.00
CA GLN A 295 -11.54 -9.66 -11.42
C GLN A 295 -11.68 -10.36 -10.07
N GLN A 296 -11.15 -11.58 -9.95
CA GLN A 296 -11.20 -12.35 -8.71
C GLN A 296 -10.49 -11.61 -7.56
N LEU A 297 -9.30 -11.06 -7.83
CA LEU A 297 -8.54 -10.28 -6.87
C LEU A 297 -9.26 -9.00 -6.45
N ALA A 298 -9.91 -8.32 -7.39
CA ALA A 298 -10.69 -7.11 -7.11
C ALA A 298 -11.89 -7.41 -6.19
N VAL A 299 -12.64 -8.47 -6.50
CA VAL A 299 -13.78 -8.94 -5.69
C VAL A 299 -13.32 -9.39 -4.31
N ALA A 300 -12.19 -10.10 -4.21
CA ALA A 300 -11.62 -10.51 -2.94
C ALA A 300 -11.23 -9.30 -2.07
N ALA A 301 -10.56 -8.31 -2.66
CA ALA A 301 -10.22 -7.06 -1.97
C ALA A 301 -11.46 -6.32 -1.47
N GLU A 302 -12.48 -6.16 -2.32
CA GLU A 302 -13.76 -5.53 -1.95
C GLU A 302 -14.43 -6.27 -0.79
N LYS A 303 -14.55 -7.59 -0.90
CA LYS A 303 -15.18 -8.43 0.13
C LYS A 303 -14.48 -8.26 1.48
N VAL A 304 -13.16 -8.39 1.50
CA VAL A 304 -12.37 -8.28 2.74
C VAL A 304 -12.53 -6.90 3.38
N MET A 305 -12.55 -5.82 2.58
CA MET A 305 -12.76 -4.47 3.12
C MET A 305 -14.16 -4.30 3.75
N ARG A 306 -15.21 -4.84 3.11
CA ARG A 306 -16.57 -4.81 3.66
C ARG A 306 -16.70 -5.63 4.94
N GLU A 307 -16.10 -6.82 4.97
CA GLU A 307 -16.06 -7.68 6.16
C GLU A 307 -15.25 -7.05 7.30
N GLU A 308 -14.15 -6.36 6.99
CA GLU A 308 -13.35 -5.62 7.97
C GLU A 308 -14.16 -4.46 8.58
N LEU A 309 -14.85 -3.67 7.75
CA LEU A 309 -15.74 -2.61 8.25
C LEU A 309 -16.86 -3.18 9.12
N GLN A 310 -17.45 -4.31 8.75
CA GLN A 310 -18.45 -4.98 9.56
C GLN A 310 -17.88 -5.41 10.92
N ARG A 311 -16.69 -6.01 10.95
CA ARG A 311 -16.01 -6.39 12.21
C ARG A 311 -15.71 -5.19 13.11
N ILE A 312 -15.28 -4.06 12.53
CA ILE A 312 -15.10 -2.80 13.26
C ILE A 312 -16.44 -2.32 13.82
N GLY A 313 -17.48 -2.32 12.98
CA GLY A 313 -18.83 -1.94 13.34
C GLY A 313 -19.41 -2.77 14.48
N ASP A 314 -19.25 -4.10 14.44
CA ASP A 314 -19.71 -5.03 15.47
C ASP A 314 -19.01 -4.78 16.81
N ALA A 315 -17.68 -4.55 16.76
CA ALA A 315 -16.90 -4.21 17.96
C ALA A 315 -17.36 -2.89 18.57
N CYS A 316 -17.61 -1.87 17.76
CA CYS A 316 -18.12 -0.57 18.21
C CYS A 316 -19.55 -0.65 18.74
N ALA A 317 -20.45 -1.38 18.06
CA ALA A 317 -21.83 -1.56 18.49
C ALA A 317 -21.91 -2.27 19.85
N LYS A 318 -21.08 -3.30 20.03
CA LYS A 318 -20.93 -4.00 21.31
C LYS A 318 -20.38 -3.08 22.39
N TRP A 319 -19.35 -2.30 22.09
CA TRP A 319 -18.73 -1.38 23.05
C TRP A 319 -19.69 -0.28 23.51
N LEU A 320 -20.48 0.26 22.58
CA LEU A 320 -21.50 1.28 22.84
C LEU A 320 -22.79 0.73 23.44
N ASN A 321 -22.96 -0.60 23.50
CA ASN A 321 -24.22 -1.25 23.85
C ASN A 321 -25.39 -0.69 23.03
N VAL A 322 -25.24 -0.67 21.70
CA VAL A 322 -26.29 -0.20 20.77
C VAL A 322 -27.56 -1.03 20.98
N GLU A 323 -28.71 -0.34 21.06
CA GLU A 323 -30.01 -1.01 21.23
C GLU A 323 -30.29 -2.00 20.09
N GLU A 324 -30.84 -3.17 20.43
CA GLU A 324 -31.16 -4.25 19.47
C GLU A 324 -32.04 -3.74 18.32
N THR A 325 -32.99 -2.86 18.62
CA THR A 325 -33.90 -2.24 17.65
C THR A 325 -33.18 -1.33 16.64
N ALA A 326 -31.96 -0.87 16.96
CA ALA A 326 -31.16 0.01 16.12
C ALA A 326 -30.08 -0.73 15.30
N LEU A 327 -29.81 -2.01 15.58
CA LEU A 327 -28.77 -2.78 14.89
C LEU A 327 -29.03 -2.95 13.40
N ALA A 328 -30.30 -3.09 12.99
CA ALA A 328 -30.65 -3.17 11.58
C ALA A 328 -30.21 -1.91 10.81
N ARG A 329 -30.52 -0.72 11.37
CA ARG A 329 -30.10 0.59 10.82
C ARG A 329 -28.59 0.78 10.89
N TRP A 330 -27.96 0.37 11.99
CA TRP A 330 -26.50 0.41 12.14
C TRP A 330 -25.81 -0.34 11.00
N ASN A 331 -26.16 -1.61 10.80
CA ASN A 331 -25.57 -2.46 9.77
C ASN A 331 -25.87 -1.95 8.37
N GLN A 332 -27.05 -1.35 8.16
CA GLN A 332 -27.39 -0.74 6.89
C GLN A 332 -26.47 0.44 6.56
N GLN A 333 -26.21 1.33 7.52
CA GLN A 333 -25.32 2.48 7.32
C GLN A 333 -23.87 2.05 7.02
N LEU A 334 -23.38 0.97 7.65
CA LEU A 334 -22.06 0.41 7.33
C LEU A 334 -21.98 -0.08 5.88
N ARG A 335 -23.00 -0.81 5.42
CA ARG A 335 -23.04 -1.32 4.04
C ARG A 335 -23.02 -0.19 3.02
N GLN A 336 -23.75 0.90 3.29
CA GLN A 336 -23.88 2.04 2.38
C GLN A 336 -22.69 3.00 2.43
N PHE A 337 -21.97 3.05 3.54
CA PHE A 337 -20.83 3.95 3.71
C PHE A 337 -19.70 3.62 2.72
N LEU A 338 -19.27 2.35 2.69
CA LEU A 338 -18.08 1.97 1.94
C LEU A 338 -18.41 1.73 0.47
N ASN A 339 -18.10 2.72 -0.37
CA ASN A 339 -18.08 2.54 -1.81
C ASN A 339 -16.69 2.05 -2.23
N VAL A 340 -16.61 0.80 -2.67
CA VAL A 340 -15.42 0.23 -3.30
C VAL A 340 -15.65 0.22 -4.80
N THR A 341 -14.84 0.98 -5.54
CA THR A 341 -14.87 0.99 -6.99
C THR A 341 -13.56 0.43 -7.52
N TRP A 342 -13.63 -0.48 -8.48
CA TRP A 342 -12.44 -1.04 -9.11
C TRP A 342 -12.65 -1.22 -10.60
N GLN A 343 -11.54 -1.27 -11.33
CA GLN A 343 -11.51 -1.52 -12.76
C GLN A 343 -10.26 -2.31 -13.14
N THR A 344 -10.40 -3.18 -14.13
CA THR A 344 -9.30 -3.93 -14.72
C THR A 344 -9.07 -3.51 -16.17
N TRP A 345 -7.82 -3.63 -16.62
CA TRP A 345 -7.43 -3.40 -18.02
C TRP A 345 -6.37 -4.41 -18.45
N THR A 346 -6.74 -5.33 -19.34
CA THR A 346 -5.80 -6.19 -20.03
C THR A 346 -4.89 -5.36 -20.92
N TRP A 347 -3.58 -5.56 -20.82
CA TRP A 347 -2.64 -4.82 -21.66
C TRP A 347 -2.88 -5.12 -23.14
N GLU A 348 -2.92 -4.06 -23.95
CA GLU A 348 -3.06 -4.16 -25.40
C GLU A 348 -1.71 -4.60 -26.00
N PRO A 349 -1.61 -5.79 -26.62
CA PRO A 349 -0.36 -6.28 -27.17
C PRO A 349 0.15 -5.45 -28.34
N ASP A 350 -0.77 -4.81 -29.10
CA ASP A 350 -0.40 -3.87 -30.15
C ASP A 350 -0.06 -2.50 -29.55
N VAL A 351 1.24 -2.24 -29.40
CA VAL A 351 1.75 -0.99 -28.82
C VAL A 351 1.29 0.25 -29.60
N ALA A 352 1.19 0.17 -30.93
CA ALA A 352 0.75 1.29 -31.75
C ALA A 352 -0.70 1.64 -31.43
N LYS A 353 -1.57 0.63 -31.36
CA LYS A 353 -2.99 0.78 -30.98
C LYS A 353 -3.15 1.25 -29.53
N ALA A 354 -2.30 0.78 -28.63
CA ALA A 354 -2.30 1.24 -27.24
C ALA A 354 -1.98 2.74 -27.16
N VAL A 355 -0.94 3.20 -27.87
CA VAL A 355 -0.50 4.61 -27.87
C VAL A 355 -1.44 5.53 -28.64
N GLU A 356 -2.11 5.05 -29.70
CA GLU A 356 -2.97 5.86 -30.56
C GLU A 356 -4.02 6.66 -29.79
N LYS A 357 -4.60 6.05 -28.75
CA LYS A 357 -5.63 6.62 -27.87
C LYS A 357 -5.10 7.71 -26.92
N HIS A 358 -3.78 7.89 -26.81
CA HIS A 358 -3.14 8.78 -25.85
C HIS A 358 -2.15 9.74 -26.55
N PRO A 359 -2.63 10.90 -27.04
CA PRO A 359 -1.81 11.86 -27.78
C PRO A 359 -0.52 12.30 -27.06
N ALA A 360 -0.53 12.35 -25.73
CA ALA A 360 0.64 12.71 -24.91
C ALA A 360 1.82 11.73 -25.04
N LEU A 361 1.57 10.49 -25.48
CA LEU A 361 2.60 9.45 -25.63
C LEU A 361 3.18 9.37 -27.06
N LYS A 362 2.52 10.02 -28.03
CA LYS A 362 2.97 10.04 -29.43
C LYS A 362 4.40 10.59 -29.62
N PRO A 363 4.85 11.64 -28.91
CA PRO A 363 6.23 12.13 -29.05
C PRO A 363 7.28 11.05 -28.71
N ALA A 364 7.09 10.32 -27.61
CA ALA A 364 8.00 9.25 -27.19
C ALA A 364 7.97 8.07 -28.17
N TYR A 365 6.77 7.69 -28.64
CA TYR A 365 6.62 6.64 -29.66
C TYR A 365 7.33 7.01 -30.97
N ASN A 366 7.13 8.25 -31.46
CA ASN A 366 7.79 8.75 -32.67
C ASN A 366 9.31 8.81 -32.51
N ALA A 367 9.81 9.22 -31.34
CA ALA A 367 11.23 9.21 -31.05
C ALA A 367 11.83 7.80 -31.02
N ALA A 368 11.08 6.80 -30.55
CA ALA A 368 11.52 5.40 -30.55
C ALA A 368 11.63 4.82 -31.98
N ILE A 369 10.69 5.16 -32.87
CA ILE A 369 10.68 4.64 -34.25
C ILE A 369 11.62 5.38 -35.21
N HIS A 370 11.87 6.68 -34.98
CA HIS A 370 12.64 7.53 -35.91
C HIS A 370 13.94 8.08 -35.32
N GLY A 371 14.09 8.12 -34.00
CA GLY A 371 15.20 8.76 -33.31
C GLY A 371 16.42 7.86 -33.08
N ILE A 372 16.28 6.55 -33.28
CA ILE A 372 17.35 5.56 -33.05
C ILE A 372 17.68 4.89 -34.38
N PRO A 373 18.96 4.86 -34.81
CA PRO A 373 19.38 4.11 -35.99
C PRO A 373 18.98 2.63 -35.88
N THR A 374 18.55 2.02 -36.99
CA THR A 374 18.00 0.66 -37.00
C THR A 374 18.96 -0.37 -36.42
N GLU A 375 20.24 -0.23 -36.70
CA GLU A 375 21.32 -1.08 -36.19
C GLU A 375 21.56 -0.91 -34.67
N HIS A 376 21.05 0.15 -34.06
CA HIS A 376 21.17 0.45 -32.63
C HIS A 376 19.91 0.09 -31.83
N LEU A 377 18.82 -0.30 -32.49
CA LEU A 377 17.59 -0.74 -31.82
C LEU A 377 17.82 -2.01 -31.00
N ASP A 378 17.14 -2.10 -29.86
CA ASP A 378 17.21 -3.26 -28.97
C ASP A 378 16.16 -4.31 -29.37
N PRO A 379 16.55 -5.50 -29.87
CA PRO A 379 15.60 -6.53 -30.29
C PRO A 379 14.62 -6.95 -29.19
N ARG A 380 14.90 -6.68 -27.90
CA ARG A 380 13.97 -6.98 -26.80
C ARG A 380 12.73 -6.08 -26.77
N ASN A 381 12.76 -4.94 -27.46
CA ASN A 381 11.65 -3.98 -27.52
C ASN A 381 10.98 -3.90 -28.91
N TYR A 382 11.66 -4.38 -29.95
CA TYR A 382 11.21 -4.27 -31.33
C TYR A 382 11.06 -5.65 -31.98
N LYS A 383 10.12 -5.72 -32.92
CA LYS A 383 9.89 -6.90 -33.75
C LYS A 383 11.18 -7.30 -34.44
N HIS A 384 11.58 -8.55 -34.23
CA HIS A 384 12.86 -9.05 -34.72
C HIS A 384 12.78 -10.53 -35.07
N LYS A 385 13.78 -11.01 -35.81
CA LYS A 385 14.08 -12.43 -35.99
C LYS A 385 15.36 -12.75 -35.24
N SER A 386 15.39 -13.87 -34.53
CA SER A 386 16.58 -14.35 -33.84
C SER A 386 17.00 -15.72 -34.37
N TRP A 387 18.30 -15.94 -34.51
CA TRP A 387 18.88 -17.23 -34.89
C TRP A 387 20.17 -17.49 -34.11
N ARG A 388 20.58 -18.75 -34.03
CA ARG A 388 21.88 -19.12 -33.47
C ARG A 388 22.93 -19.14 -34.56
N GLU A 389 24.07 -18.55 -34.27
CA GLU A 389 25.28 -18.67 -35.07
C GLU A 389 26.42 -19.12 -34.13
N GLY A 390 26.75 -20.41 -34.17
CA GLY A 390 27.58 -21.05 -33.16
C GLY A 390 26.93 -20.98 -31.76
N ASP A 391 27.71 -20.53 -30.77
CA ASP A 391 27.26 -20.34 -29.38
C ASP A 391 26.57 -18.99 -29.13
N TYR A 392 26.48 -18.13 -30.15
CA TYR A 392 25.94 -16.79 -30.03
C TYR A 392 24.55 -16.67 -30.64
N TRP A 393 23.68 -15.91 -29.97
CA TRP A 393 22.40 -15.48 -30.53
C TRP A 393 22.60 -14.20 -31.32
N ARG A 394 22.11 -14.18 -32.56
CA ARG A 394 21.97 -12.97 -33.36
C ARG A 394 20.51 -12.62 -33.54
N SER A 395 20.26 -11.33 -33.73
CA SER A 395 18.93 -10.79 -33.97
C SER A 395 18.97 -9.68 -35.00
N GLU A 396 17.94 -9.61 -35.83
CA GLU A 396 17.75 -8.58 -36.85
C GLU A 396 16.34 -7.99 -36.73
N ILE A 397 16.23 -6.67 -36.79
CA ILE A 397 14.95 -5.95 -36.71
C ILE A 397 14.13 -6.21 -37.98
N VAL A 398 12.85 -6.53 -37.79
CA VAL A 398 11.89 -6.73 -38.88
C VAL A 398 11.03 -5.47 -39.00
N PRO A 399 11.17 -4.69 -40.09
CA PRO A 399 10.37 -3.49 -40.27
C PRO A 399 8.89 -3.84 -40.54
N GLY A 400 8.04 -2.84 -40.33
CA GLY A 400 6.63 -2.86 -40.68
C GLY A 400 6.40 -2.67 -42.18
N ASN A 401 5.12 -2.67 -42.59
CA ASN A 401 4.73 -2.45 -43.98
C ASN A 401 5.08 -1.05 -44.49
N ASP A 402 5.23 -0.09 -43.59
CA ASP A 402 5.64 1.30 -43.86
C ASP A 402 7.16 1.49 -43.88
N GLY A 403 7.93 0.41 -43.67
CA GLY A 403 9.39 0.44 -43.60
C GLY A 403 9.95 0.88 -42.25
N ASN A 404 9.11 1.30 -41.29
CA ASN A 404 9.55 1.72 -39.97
C ASN A 404 9.76 0.53 -39.03
N PRO A 405 10.59 0.66 -37.99
CA PRO A 405 10.66 -0.32 -36.91
C PRO A 405 9.32 -0.50 -36.21
N VAL A 406 8.97 -1.73 -35.85
CA VAL A 406 7.74 -2.04 -35.10
C VAL A 406 8.10 -2.31 -33.65
N ILE A 407 7.57 -1.54 -32.72
CA ILE A 407 7.66 -1.81 -31.27
C ILE A 407 6.64 -2.91 -30.95
N ASP A 408 7.10 -4.06 -30.45
CA ASP A 408 6.27 -5.24 -30.19
C ASP A 408 6.22 -5.66 -28.72
N ASN A 409 6.91 -4.91 -27.84
CA ASN A 409 6.91 -5.16 -26.42
C ASN A 409 5.86 -4.26 -25.71
N PRO A 410 4.82 -4.85 -25.08
CA PRO A 410 3.74 -4.08 -24.45
C PRO A 410 4.22 -3.25 -23.25
N GLY A 411 5.39 -3.54 -22.67
CA GLY A 411 5.99 -2.72 -21.62
C GLY A 411 6.22 -1.26 -22.04
N PHE A 412 6.48 -1.00 -23.32
CA PHE A 412 6.59 0.36 -23.85
C PHE A 412 5.29 1.17 -23.65
N ALA A 413 4.14 0.51 -23.72
CA ALA A 413 2.82 1.13 -23.56
C ALA A 413 2.34 1.19 -22.10
N TRP A 414 3.23 0.98 -21.11
CA TRP A 414 2.89 1.01 -19.67
C TRP A 414 2.03 2.22 -19.27
N ALA A 415 2.45 3.43 -19.68
CA ALA A 415 1.72 4.67 -19.39
C ALA A 415 0.34 4.72 -20.07
N ALA A 416 0.19 4.16 -21.27
CA ALA A 416 -1.09 4.07 -21.98
C ALA A 416 -2.05 3.13 -21.24
N HIS A 417 -1.57 1.96 -20.84
CA HIS A 417 -2.36 0.99 -20.08
C HIS A 417 -2.84 1.58 -18.74
N TYR A 418 -1.99 2.33 -18.03
CA TYR A 418 -2.41 3.02 -16.82
C TYR A 418 -3.47 4.08 -17.09
N ALA A 419 -3.24 4.94 -18.09
CA ALA A 419 -4.17 6.02 -18.44
C ALA A 419 -5.56 5.48 -18.83
N GLU A 420 -5.63 4.36 -19.54
CA GLU A 420 -6.90 3.73 -19.88
C GLU A 420 -7.61 3.12 -18.66
N THR A 421 -6.85 2.47 -17.77
CA THR A 421 -7.39 1.93 -16.51
C THR A 421 -7.98 3.04 -15.63
N ASP A 422 -7.25 4.15 -15.47
CA ASP A 422 -7.69 5.31 -14.68
C ASP A 422 -8.92 5.98 -15.29
N ARG A 423 -8.95 6.14 -16.63
CA ARG A 423 -10.12 6.66 -17.36
C ARG A 423 -11.35 5.79 -17.15
N LEU A 424 -11.22 4.47 -17.25
CA LEU A 424 -12.32 3.54 -17.05
C LEU A 424 -12.78 3.52 -15.58
N LEU A 425 -11.87 3.58 -14.61
CA LEU A 425 -12.25 3.72 -13.21
C LEU A 425 -13.01 5.03 -12.95
N ALA A 426 -12.57 6.15 -13.53
CA ALA A 426 -13.28 7.42 -13.42
C ALA A 426 -14.69 7.33 -14.03
N ALA A 427 -14.85 6.67 -15.18
CA ALA A 427 -16.16 6.40 -15.77
C ALA A 427 -17.05 5.54 -14.86
N ARG A 428 -16.48 4.49 -14.25
CA ARG A 428 -17.18 3.63 -13.30
C ARG A 428 -17.63 4.40 -12.05
N ARG A 429 -16.80 5.29 -11.50
CA ARG A 429 -17.18 6.15 -10.37
C ARG A 429 -18.29 7.13 -10.73
N ASN A 430 -18.31 7.61 -11.98
CA ASN A 430 -19.31 8.56 -12.46
C ASN A 430 -20.70 7.95 -12.68
N THR A 431 -20.86 6.63 -12.64
CA THR A 431 -22.20 6.01 -12.65
C THR A 431 -22.97 6.31 -11.35
N ARG A 432 -22.27 6.72 -10.28
CA ARG A 432 -22.84 7.09 -8.98
C ARG A 432 -23.85 6.06 -8.49
N ASP A 433 -23.42 4.80 -8.46
CA ASP A 433 -24.25 3.71 -7.96
C ASP A 433 -24.83 4.08 -6.61
N PHE A 434 -26.14 3.91 -6.51
CA PHE A 434 -26.91 4.26 -5.35
C PHE A 434 -27.79 3.08 -4.97
N ASP A 435 -27.59 2.58 -3.76
CA ASP A 435 -28.49 1.62 -3.14
C ASP A 435 -29.63 2.38 -2.46
N LEU A 436 -30.87 2.02 -2.81
CA LEU A 436 -32.06 2.51 -2.13
C LEU A 436 -31.99 2.24 -0.62
N TRP A 437 -32.32 3.25 0.19
CA TRP A 437 -32.20 3.18 1.64
C TRP A 437 -33.22 2.18 2.24
N ASP A 438 -32.80 1.18 3.01
CA ASP A 438 -33.66 0.09 3.52
C ASP A 438 -34.39 -0.70 2.41
N TRP A 439 -33.77 -0.75 1.22
CA TRP A 439 -34.23 -1.64 0.16
C TRP A 439 -33.85 -3.09 0.46
N GLU A 440 -34.84 -3.95 0.45
CA GLU A 440 -34.69 -5.38 0.55
C GLU A 440 -35.83 -5.99 -0.27
N GLN A 441 -35.50 -6.70 -1.34
CA GLN A 441 -36.45 -7.57 -2.03
C GLN A 441 -36.26 -8.98 -1.47
N ARG A 442 -37.31 -9.54 -0.87
CA ARG A 442 -37.25 -10.93 -0.37
C ARG A 442 -37.17 -11.90 -1.57
N PRO A 443 -36.55 -13.09 -1.42
CA PRO A 443 -36.33 -14.02 -2.53
C PRO A 443 -37.58 -14.35 -3.36
N ASP A 444 -38.74 -14.41 -2.71
CA ASP A 444 -40.03 -14.75 -3.33
C ASP A 444 -40.95 -13.53 -3.57
N GLU A 445 -40.49 -12.31 -3.28
CA GLU A 445 -41.27 -11.09 -3.40
C GLU A 445 -41.11 -10.48 -4.79
N LYS A 446 -42.22 -10.10 -5.43
CA LYS A 446 -42.16 -9.38 -6.71
C LYS A 446 -41.60 -7.98 -6.47
N PHE A 447 -40.83 -7.48 -7.44
CA PHE A 447 -40.23 -6.13 -7.36
C PHE A 447 -41.24 -5.03 -7.02
N LYS A 448 -42.45 -5.09 -7.60
CA LYS A 448 -43.51 -4.12 -7.34
C LYS A 448 -43.95 -4.11 -5.87
N ASP A 449 -44.10 -5.28 -5.27
CA ASP A 449 -44.55 -5.43 -3.88
C ASP A 449 -43.45 -4.97 -2.91
N ALA A 450 -42.17 -5.28 -3.23
CA ALA A 450 -41.01 -4.77 -2.51
C ALA A 450 -40.93 -3.23 -2.57
N LEU A 451 -41.24 -2.65 -3.74
CA LEU A 451 -41.29 -1.20 -3.95
C LEU A 451 -42.42 -0.52 -3.20
N GLU A 452 -43.63 -1.08 -3.20
CA GLU A 452 -44.75 -0.53 -2.43
C GLU A 452 -44.47 -0.59 -0.92
N ARG A 453 -43.94 -1.71 -0.42
CA ARG A 453 -43.51 -1.85 0.99
C ARG A 453 -42.39 -0.88 1.36
N TRP A 454 -41.47 -0.61 0.43
CA TRP A 454 -40.43 0.39 0.61
C TRP A 454 -41.02 1.81 0.67
N LEU A 455 -41.88 2.18 -0.28
CA LEU A 455 -42.54 3.49 -0.35
C LEU A 455 -43.37 3.80 0.91
N ASP A 456 -44.09 2.82 1.45
CA ASP A 456 -44.87 3.04 2.67
C ASP A 456 -44.00 3.23 3.91
N ARG A 457 -42.86 2.52 4.00
CA ARG A 457 -41.87 2.77 5.05
C ARG A 457 -41.24 4.15 4.91
N GLU A 458 -40.91 4.58 3.69
CA GLU A 458 -40.34 5.91 3.46
C GLU A 458 -41.27 7.03 3.92
N LYS A 459 -42.59 6.91 3.69
CA LYS A 459 -43.58 7.86 4.21
C LYS A 459 -43.53 7.97 5.74
N THR A 460 -43.33 6.86 6.45
CA THR A 460 -43.23 6.83 7.91
C THR A 460 -41.92 7.42 8.45
N ARG A 461 -40.91 7.64 7.58
CA ARG A 461 -39.61 8.22 7.92
C ARG A 461 -39.51 9.71 7.61
N ALA A 462 -40.54 10.30 7.01
CA ALA A 462 -40.60 11.74 6.79
C ALA A 462 -40.44 12.48 8.14
N GLY A 463 -39.37 13.26 8.27
CA GLY A 463 -39.01 13.96 9.51
C GLY A 463 -38.09 13.18 10.47
N ALA A 464 -37.54 12.04 10.05
CA ALA A 464 -36.54 11.32 10.84
C ALA A 464 -35.32 12.21 11.11
N VAL A 465 -34.86 12.18 12.36
CA VAL A 465 -33.70 12.96 12.81
C VAL A 465 -32.45 12.44 12.12
N LYS A 466 -31.71 13.36 11.48
CA LYS A 466 -30.45 13.06 10.80
C LYS A 466 -29.25 13.29 11.71
N ASP A 467 -28.17 12.61 11.39
CA ASP A 467 -26.85 12.84 11.97
C ASP A 467 -26.48 14.32 11.80
N ILE A 468 -26.11 14.95 12.91
CA ILE A 468 -25.82 16.40 12.95
C ILE A 468 -24.55 16.80 12.19
N LEU A 469 -23.61 15.88 12.00
CA LEU A 469 -22.32 16.13 11.37
C LEU A 469 -22.38 15.87 9.87
N SER A 470 -23.05 14.80 9.43
CA SER A 470 -23.17 14.47 8.01
C SER A 470 -24.37 15.14 7.34
N GLY A 471 -25.46 15.35 8.08
CA GLY A 471 -26.75 15.78 7.56
C GLY A 471 -27.46 14.76 6.67
N LYS A 472 -26.95 13.51 6.59
CA LYS A 472 -27.40 12.50 5.61
C LYS A 472 -28.04 11.29 6.29
N GLU A 473 -27.28 10.59 7.13
CA GLU A 473 -27.71 9.35 7.76
C GLU A 473 -28.72 9.61 8.88
N GLU A 474 -29.61 8.65 9.16
CA GLU A 474 -30.47 8.74 10.34
C GLU A 474 -29.71 8.43 11.64
N VAL A 475 -30.15 9.04 12.73
CA VAL A 475 -29.58 8.80 14.07
C VAL A 475 -29.79 7.33 14.48
N ILE A 476 -28.80 6.76 15.19
CA ILE A 476 -28.87 5.41 15.75
C ILE A 476 -29.49 5.44 17.15
N GLY A 477 -30.34 4.47 17.47
CA GLY A 477 -30.93 4.31 18.80
C GLY A 477 -32.03 5.33 19.13
N SER A 478 -32.57 5.19 20.33
CA SER A 478 -33.54 6.08 20.94
C SER A 478 -32.90 7.41 21.38
N GLU A 479 -33.74 8.42 21.61
CA GLU A 479 -33.26 9.72 22.11
C GLU A 479 -32.62 9.58 23.51
N ASP A 480 -33.17 8.72 24.36
CA ASP A 480 -32.63 8.45 25.70
C ASP A 480 -31.27 7.75 25.61
N TRP A 481 -31.10 6.80 24.67
CA TRP A 481 -29.82 6.16 24.42
C TRP A 481 -28.76 7.16 23.94
N GLN A 482 -29.08 8.04 22.97
CA GLN A 482 -28.17 9.08 22.51
C GLN A 482 -27.77 10.04 23.64
N LYS A 483 -28.71 10.44 24.50
CA LYS A 483 -28.41 11.28 25.68
C LYS A 483 -27.48 10.56 26.66
N ALA A 484 -27.67 9.26 26.86
CA ALA A 484 -26.83 8.47 27.76
C ALA A 484 -25.37 8.35 27.28
N LEU A 485 -25.07 8.53 25.98
CA LEU A 485 -23.70 8.52 25.47
C LEU A 485 -22.81 9.61 26.10
N ALA A 486 -23.39 10.76 26.49
CA ALA A 486 -22.65 11.82 27.17
C ALA A 486 -22.12 11.40 28.55
N ASN A 487 -22.68 10.35 29.16
CA ASN A 487 -22.22 9.80 30.42
C ASN A 487 -20.99 8.87 30.28
N ILE A 488 -20.57 8.55 29.05
CA ILE A 488 -19.39 7.72 28.81
C ILE A 488 -18.13 8.53 29.15
N PRO A 489 -17.29 8.07 30.10
CA PRO A 489 -16.07 8.79 30.50
C PRO A 489 -15.10 9.02 29.34
N GLY A 490 -14.34 10.12 29.37
CA GLY A 490 -13.35 10.44 28.33
C GLY A 490 -13.84 11.39 27.24
N HIS A 491 -14.99 12.05 27.46
CA HIS A 491 -15.51 13.13 26.60
C HIS A 491 -15.60 12.72 25.11
N TYR A 492 -16.03 11.48 24.86
CA TYR A 492 -16.25 10.97 23.51
C TYR A 492 -17.43 11.64 22.83
N PHE A 493 -18.45 12.01 23.61
CA PHE A 493 -19.74 12.54 23.15
C PHE A 493 -20.11 13.79 23.94
N ARG A 494 -20.78 14.76 23.29
CA ARG A 494 -21.33 15.94 23.97
C ARG A 494 -22.84 15.83 24.15
N GLU A 495 -23.36 16.53 25.14
CA GLU A 495 -24.80 16.68 25.34
C GLU A 495 -25.45 17.25 24.06
N ASN A 496 -26.48 16.56 23.55
CA ASN A 496 -27.21 16.88 22.32
C ASN A 496 -26.54 16.54 20.98
N GLU A 497 -25.42 15.81 20.96
CA GLU A 497 -24.94 15.21 19.71
C GLU A 497 -25.86 14.06 19.29
N ARG A 498 -26.47 14.16 18.12
CA ARG A 498 -27.29 13.10 17.53
C ARG A 498 -26.55 12.51 16.35
N LEU A 499 -26.08 11.27 16.50
CA LEU A 499 -25.09 10.68 15.58
C LEU A 499 -25.61 9.40 14.91
N GLY A 500 -25.23 9.24 13.65
CA GLY A 500 -25.31 8.01 12.87
C GLY A 500 -24.14 7.07 13.18
N ALA A 501 -24.18 5.87 12.63
CA ALA A 501 -23.26 4.78 12.95
C ALA A 501 -21.79 5.16 12.70
N LEU A 502 -21.49 5.82 11.58
CA LEU A 502 -20.11 6.09 11.18
C LEU A 502 -19.46 7.17 12.07
N ASN A 503 -20.20 8.19 12.48
CA ASN A 503 -19.69 9.18 13.43
C ASN A 503 -19.56 8.60 14.84
N LEU A 504 -20.46 7.70 15.25
CA LEU A 504 -20.28 6.92 16.49
C LEU A 504 -19.00 6.06 16.43
N ILE A 505 -18.76 5.35 15.32
CA ILE A 505 -17.55 4.55 15.10
C ILE A 505 -16.29 5.42 15.17
N LYS A 506 -16.29 6.59 14.52
CA LYS A 506 -15.15 7.52 14.57
C LYS A 506 -14.78 7.88 16.02
N ARG A 507 -15.76 7.99 16.92
CA ARG A 507 -15.49 8.30 18.33
C ARG A 507 -14.82 7.18 19.09
N VAL A 508 -15.05 5.90 18.75
CA VAL A 508 -14.74 4.80 19.68
C VAL A 508 -13.95 3.64 19.08
N TRP A 509 -13.80 3.51 17.76
CA TRP A 509 -13.15 2.32 17.17
C TRP A 509 -11.68 2.16 17.58
N HIS A 510 -11.00 3.24 17.92
CA HIS A 510 -9.65 3.18 18.46
C HIS A 510 -9.57 2.45 19.81
N THR A 511 -10.59 2.59 20.66
CA THR A 511 -10.71 1.86 21.92
C THR A 511 -11.35 0.49 21.72
N ALA A 512 -12.44 0.42 20.94
CA ALA A 512 -13.24 -0.78 20.78
C ALA A 512 -12.55 -1.85 19.89
N TYR A 513 -11.72 -1.44 18.93
CA TYR A 513 -11.15 -2.32 17.92
C TYR A 513 -9.61 -2.30 17.88
N LEU A 514 -8.98 -1.13 17.93
CA LEU A 514 -7.51 -1.02 17.80
C LEU A 514 -6.76 -1.39 19.09
N GLN A 515 -7.19 -0.87 20.25
CA GLN A 515 -6.55 -1.15 21.53
C GLN A 515 -6.46 -2.66 21.87
N PRO A 516 -7.50 -3.50 21.64
CA PRO A 516 -7.39 -4.96 21.79
C PRO A 516 -6.34 -5.62 20.88
N LYS A 517 -5.95 -4.97 19.79
CA LYS A 517 -4.88 -5.41 18.86
C LYS A 517 -3.51 -4.84 19.26
N GLY A 518 -3.39 -4.25 20.44
CA GLY A 518 -2.18 -3.60 20.93
C GLY A 518 -1.95 -2.20 20.35
N LEU A 519 -2.88 -1.66 19.56
CA LEU A 519 -2.79 -0.36 18.90
C LEU A 519 -3.40 0.77 19.74
N ASN A 520 -2.67 1.20 20.77
CA ASN A 520 -3.10 2.26 21.69
C ASN A 520 -2.70 3.65 21.20
N ARG A 521 -3.64 4.58 21.12
CA ARG A 521 -3.34 5.97 20.76
C ARG A 521 -3.00 6.79 22.01
N THR A 522 -2.00 7.66 21.89
CA THR A 522 -1.69 8.67 22.92
C THR A 522 -2.64 9.86 22.79
N PRO A 523 -3.31 10.32 23.87
CA PRO A 523 -4.34 11.36 23.81
C PRO A 523 -3.77 12.79 23.68
N ARG A 524 -2.50 12.97 23.32
CA ARG A 524 -1.76 14.25 23.37
C ARG A 524 -2.33 15.35 22.50
N PHE A 525 -3.05 15.01 21.42
CA PHE A 525 -3.55 15.95 20.41
C PHE A 525 -4.98 15.62 20.02
N ASP A 526 -5.86 15.36 20.99
CA ASP A 526 -7.26 14.98 20.77
C ASP A 526 -8.14 16.20 20.48
N SER A 527 -7.63 17.39 20.85
CA SER A 527 -8.24 18.68 20.59
C SER A 527 -7.33 19.60 19.75
N LEU A 528 -7.95 20.51 18.99
CA LEU A 528 -7.25 21.62 18.33
C LEU A 528 -6.54 22.55 19.34
N PRO A 529 -7.16 22.89 20.48
CA PRO A 529 -6.49 23.55 21.61
C PRO A 529 -5.22 22.84 22.06
N ALA A 530 -5.21 21.52 22.18
CA ALA A 530 -3.99 20.79 22.55
C ALA A 530 -2.85 20.98 21.55
N VAL A 531 -3.17 20.99 20.26
CA VAL A 531 -2.19 21.32 19.20
C VAL A 531 -1.71 22.77 19.34
N ALA A 532 -2.62 23.71 19.62
CA ALA A 532 -2.29 25.14 19.76
C ALA A 532 -1.47 25.44 21.03
N ALA A 533 -1.70 24.70 22.11
CA ALA A 533 -1.02 24.85 23.39
C ALA A 533 0.37 24.19 23.42
N ALA A 534 0.67 23.25 22.52
CA ALA A 534 1.93 22.51 22.54
C ALA A 534 3.21 23.39 22.63
N PRO A 535 3.35 24.52 21.89
CA PRO A 535 4.50 25.41 22.06
C PRO A 535 4.51 26.15 23.40
N PHE A 536 3.34 26.43 23.97
CA PHE A 536 3.21 27.02 25.30
C PHE A 536 3.67 26.03 26.37
N ASP A 537 3.22 24.77 26.29
CA ASP A 537 3.59 23.72 27.26
C ASP A 537 5.12 23.51 27.30
N LEU A 538 5.76 23.47 26.11
CA LEU A 538 7.21 23.38 26.01
C LEU A 538 7.92 24.57 26.68
N ARG A 539 7.42 25.79 26.48
CA ARG A 539 7.98 27.01 27.10
C ARG A 539 7.74 27.06 28.60
N VAL A 540 6.58 26.60 29.07
CA VAL A 540 6.29 26.49 30.50
C VAL A 540 7.26 25.50 31.13
N MET A 541 7.48 24.35 30.51
CA MET A 541 8.43 23.35 31.02
C MET A 541 9.87 23.84 31.08
N GLU A 542 10.33 24.52 30.03
CA GLU A 542 11.66 25.11 30.00
C GLU A 542 11.82 26.16 31.12
N LYS A 543 10.89 27.11 31.21
CA LYS A 543 10.98 28.22 32.18
C LYS A 543 10.70 27.81 33.62
N ALA A 544 9.83 26.83 33.85
CA ALA A 544 9.50 26.36 35.18
C ALA A 544 10.68 25.60 35.80
N ARG A 545 11.47 24.86 35.00
CA ARG A 545 12.70 24.21 35.50
C ARG A 545 13.71 25.19 36.07
N ASP A 546 13.80 26.38 35.47
CA ASP A 546 14.72 27.44 35.92
C ASP A 546 14.15 28.29 37.06
N ASN A 547 12.90 28.05 37.49
CA ASN A 547 12.24 28.77 38.57
C ASN A 547 11.54 27.83 39.55
N GLN A 548 12.17 27.62 40.71
CA GLN A 548 11.71 26.69 41.74
C GLN A 548 10.28 26.94 42.24
N THR A 549 9.82 28.20 42.26
CA THR A 549 8.43 28.52 42.67
C THR A 549 7.43 28.13 41.59
N ALA A 550 7.74 28.42 40.32
CA ALA A 550 6.90 28.01 39.20
C ALA A 550 6.86 26.49 39.05
N TRP A 551 7.99 25.82 39.29
CA TRP A 551 8.06 24.35 39.32
C TRP A 551 7.14 23.75 40.39
N GLN A 552 7.16 24.31 41.60
CA GLN A 552 6.31 23.81 42.68
C GLN A 552 4.82 24.00 42.37
N LEU A 553 4.42 25.14 41.79
CA LEU A 553 3.03 25.37 41.37
C LEU A 553 2.59 24.40 40.27
N LEU A 554 3.47 24.06 39.34
CA LEU A 554 3.20 23.06 38.31
C LEU A 554 3.02 21.67 38.91
N LEU A 555 3.85 21.28 39.88
CA LEU A 555 3.71 20.01 40.60
C LEU A 555 2.40 19.93 41.40
N ASP A 556 2.02 21.03 42.04
CA ASP A 556 0.77 21.12 42.80
C ASP A 556 -0.45 21.01 41.85
N PHE A 557 -0.39 21.69 40.70
CA PHE A 557 -1.40 21.55 39.64
C PHE A 557 -1.47 20.12 39.09
N GLN A 558 -0.33 19.52 38.75
CA GLN A 558 -0.24 18.13 38.29
C GLN A 558 -0.90 17.17 39.28
N ARG A 559 -0.61 17.34 40.57
CA ARG A 559 -1.19 16.50 41.63
C ARG A 559 -2.70 16.67 41.70
N ALA A 560 -3.19 17.91 41.75
CA ALA A 560 -4.63 18.19 41.80
C ALA A 560 -5.37 17.66 40.56
N ALA A 561 -4.79 17.85 39.36
CA ALA A 561 -5.34 17.36 38.11
C ALA A 561 -5.35 15.81 38.09
N THR A 562 -4.28 15.16 38.53
CA THR A 562 -4.20 13.69 38.60
C THR A 562 -5.18 13.10 39.62
N GLU A 563 -5.34 13.73 40.78
CA GLU A 563 -6.34 13.36 41.80
C GLU A 563 -7.77 13.51 41.28
N ALA A 564 -8.03 14.53 40.46
CA ALA A 564 -9.29 14.71 39.77
C ALA A 564 -9.44 13.82 38.52
N GLY A 565 -8.43 13.01 38.17
CA GLY A 565 -8.35 12.27 36.91
C GLY A 565 -9.54 11.35 36.65
N ASP A 566 -10.22 10.86 37.68
CA ASP A 566 -11.44 10.05 37.51
C ASP A 566 -12.62 10.87 36.93
N ALA A 567 -12.64 12.20 37.13
CA ALA A 567 -13.61 13.11 36.52
C ALA A 567 -13.25 13.48 35.07
N PHE A 568 -11.96 13.41 34.69
CA PHE A 568 -11.45 13.82 33.38
C PHE A 568 -11.12 12.63 32.45
N GLY A 569 -11.13 11.40 32.96
CA GLY A 569 -10.87 10.18 32.19
C GLY A 569 -9.46 10.11 31.60
N ALA A 570 -9.35 9.67 30.34
CA ALA A 570 -8.06 9.50 29.64
C ALA A 570 -7.36 10.83 29.27
N THR A 571 -8.01 11.97 29.53
CA THR A 571 -7.49 13.32 29.26
C THR A 571 -6.29 13.66 30.14
N ILE A 572 -6.18 13.07 31.33
CA ILE A 572 -5.09 13.31 32.29
C ILE A 572 -4.20 12.08 32.40
N SER A 573 -2.91 12.27 32.14
CA SER A 573 -1.91 11.22 32.29
C SER A 573 -1.78 10.79 33.75
N ARG A 574 -1.54 9.50 33.98
CA ARG A 574 -1.15 8.97 35.31
C ARG A 574 0.37 8.78 35.43
N ALA A 575 1.14 9.33 34.49
CA ALA A 575 2.58 9.20 34.51
C ALA A 575 3.16 9.91 35.76
N PRO A 576 4.08 9.24 36.49
CA PRO A 576 4.68 9.83 37.70
C PRO A 576 5.76 10.87 37.38
N ASN A 577 6.33 10.83 36.17
CA ASN A 577 7.31 11.79 35.69
C ASN A 577 6.60 13.04 35.16
N GLU A 578 7.07 14.23 35.51
CA GLU A 578 6.43 15.51 35.17
C GLU A 578 6.43 15.78 33.67
N ARG A 579 7.52 15.42 32.99
CA ARG A 579 7.64 15.53 31.54
C ARG A 579 6.69 14.57 30.85
N ASP A 580 6.68 13.31 31.26
CA ASP A 580 5.78 12.33 30.67
C ASP A 580 4.31 12.68 30.99
N TRP A 581 4.03 13.25 32.16
CA TRP A 581 2.69 13.68 32.52
C TRP A 581 2.18 14.79 31.59
N LEU A 582 2.97 15.85 31.37
CA LEU A 582 2.62 16.92 30.44
C LEU A 582 2.57 16.44 28.99
N GLU A 583 3.49 15.57 28.59
CA GLU A 583 3.51 15.06 27.22
C GLU A 583 2.33 14.12 26.90
N HIS A 584 1.68 13.53 27.91
CA HIS A 584 0.59 12.56 27.71
C HIS A 584 -0.77 13.05 28.25
N THR A 585 -0.85 14.27 28.80
CA THR A 585 -2.10 14.92 29.22
C THR A 585 -2.59 15.83 28.11
N ASP A 586 -3.89 15.81 27.76
CA ASP A 586 -4.44 16.73 26.77
C ASP A 586 -4.50 18.15 27.35
N ALA A 587 -3.93 19.12 26.65
CA ALA A 587 -3.78 20.49 27.17
C ALA A 587 -5.10 21.27 27.29
N SER A 588 -6.23 20.73 26.85
CA SER A 588 -7.55 21.28 27.19
C SER A 588 -7.74 21.40 28.70
N VAL A 589 -7.09 20.58 29.54
CA VAL A 589 -7.17 20.70 31.02
C VAL A 589 -6.69 22.06 31.57
N PHE A 590 -5.93 22.83 30.77
CA PHE A 590 -5.51 24.19 31.12
C PHE A 590 -6.52 25.27 30.71
N HIS A 591 -7.61 24.90 30.03
CA HIS A 591 -8.61 25.84 29.50
C HIS A 591 -9.97 25.66 30.18
N THR A 592 -10.35 26.61 31.03
CA THR A 592 -11.63 26.59 31.75
C THR A 592 -12.88 26.75 30.88
N VAL A 593 -12.73 27.10 29.59
CA VAL A 593 -13.83 27.41 28.68
C VAL A 593 -14.23 26.22 27.80
N GLU A 594 -13.43 25.14 27.81
CA GLU A 594 -13.69 23.94 27.02
C GLU A 594 -14.43 22.84 27.78
N TRP A 595 -14.57 23.01 29.09
CA TRP A 595 -15.15 22.04 30.02
C TRP A 595 -16.53 22.46 30.51
#